data_AF-A0A533XWY6-F1
#
_entry.id   AF-A0A533XWY6-F1
#
_cell.length_a   1.000
_cell.length_b   1.000
_cell.length_c   1.000
_cell.angle_alpha   90.00
_cell.angle_beta   90.00
_cell.angle_gamma   90.00
#
_symmetry.space_group_name_H-M   'P 1'
#
loop_
_entity.id
_entity.type
_entity.pdbx_description
1 polymer ?
#
loop_
_entity_poly.entity_id
_entity_poly.type
_entity_poly.pdbx_seq_one_letter_code
_entity_poly.pdbx_strand_id
1 'polypeptide(L)'
;IAIMANTAGLAAPLVLNEGMLGVLAGGTLLLVVGVRDDIRQVPATVKLVIQIVAAAIVIWAGKLLTFFPHGLWGDTLNVLLTVLWIVGITNAINFFDGMDGLATGLAIIIAFFLGIVAFQTNQPSLGWVAVALVGAGLGFLPYNFRPKASATIFLGDAGSTFLGFTLACLAVKGNWADQNPIVSVSTPILIFGVLIYDMVHTSVDRIYLGKVRTVKEYLEYVGKDHMHHRLERVLGSRTETVFIIFLLSIALGLAGVVLRSARAVDALFLLLQATIIVVVVSILERRGRST
;
A
#
# COMPACT_ATOMS: atom_id res chain seq x y z
N ILE A 1 21.75 -4.25 -28.82
CA ILE A 1 20.62 -5.23 -28.90
C ILE A 1 21.06 -6.63 -28.45
N ALA A 2 22.19 -7.18 -28.92
CA ALA A 2 22.70 -8.49 -28.42
C ALA A 2 23.20 -8.49 -26.95
N ILE A 3 23.73 -7.36 -26.44
CA ILE A 3 24.21 -7.26 -25.05
C ILE A 3 23.04 -7.11 -24.04
N MET A 4 21.91 -6.51 -24.45
CA MET A 4 20.70 -6.41 -23.60
C MET A 4 19.90 -7.72 -23.54
N ALA A 5 19.98 -8.56 -24.58
CA ALA A 5 19.31 -9.87 -24.59
C ALA A 5 19.98 -10.87 -23.63
N ASN A 6 21.32 -10.84 -23.53
CA ASN A 6 22.05 -11.68 -22.58
C ASN A 6 21.88 -11.23 -21.12
N THR A 7 21.79 -9.93 -20.85
CA THR A 7 21.50 -9.43 -19.50
C THR A 7 20.04 -9.67 -19.10
N ALA A 8 19.07 -9.58 -20.01
CA ALA A 8 17.67 -9.93 -19.74
C ALA A 8 17.49 -11.44 -19.47
N GLY A 9 18.22 -12.30 -20.18
CA GLY A 9 18.22 -13.76 -19.94
C GLY A 9 18.87 -14.18 -18.62
N LEU A 10 19.85 -13.42 -18.12
CA LEU A 10 20.48 -13.63 -16.79
C LEU A 10 19.74 -12.91 -15.65
N ALA A 11 19.07 -11.78 -15.94
CA ALA A 11 18.29 -11.02 -14.96
C ALA A 11 16.88 -11.58 -14.77
N ALA A 12 16.27 -12.20 -15.79
CA ALA A 12 14.92 -12.77 -15.67
C ALA A 12 14.83 -13.85 -14.58
N PRO A 13 15.76 -14.81 -14.45
CA PRO A 13 15.77 -15.75 -13.32
C PRO A 13 16.10 -15.06 -11.98
N LEU A 14 16.93 -14.00 -12.00
CA LEU A 14 17.32 -13.24 -10.82
C LEU A 14 16.16 -12.42 -10.24
N VAL A 15 15.23 -11.97 -11.10
CA VAL A 15 14.07 -11.15 -10.76
C VAL A 15 12.81 -12.01 -10.55
N LEU A 16 12.61 -13.06 -11.37
CA LEU A 16 11.42 -13.92 -11.39
C LEU A 16 11.66 -15.25 -10.67
N ASN A 17 11.85 -15.19 -9.35
CA ASN A 17 11.75 -16.39 -8.51
C ASN A 17 10.29 -16.82 -8.29
N GLU A 18 10.06 -18.04 -7.77
CA GLU A 18 8.71 -18.61 -7.54
C GLU A 18 7.80 -17.65 -6.76
N GLY A 19 8.33 -17.00 -5.71
CA GLY A 19 7.57 -16.00 -4.96
C GLY A 19 7.16 -14.79 -5.80
N MET A 20 7.98 -14.35 -6.76
CA MET A 20 7.62 -13.26 -7.68
C MET A 20 6.59 -13.71 -8.72
N LEU A 21 6.66 -14.95 -9.19
CA LEU A 21 5.64 -15.52 -10.08
C LEU A 21 4.27 -15.56 -9.38
N GLY A 22 4.23 -15.90 -8.09
CA GLY A 22 3.00 -15.81 -7.28
C GLY A 22 2.42 -14.40 -7.24
N VAL A 23 3.26 -13.38 -7.05
CA VAL A 23 2.82 -11.96 -7.07
C VAL A 23 2.30 -11.56 -8.45
N LEU A 24 2.98 -11.96 -9.53
CA LEU A 24 2.54 -11.66 -10.89
C LEU A 24 1.22 -12.37 -11.24
N ALA A 25 1.06 -13.63 -10.82
CA ALA A 25 -0.17 -14.40 -11.03
C ALA A 25 -1.36 -13.79 -10.28
N GLY A 26 -1.20 -13.50 -8.98
CA GLY A 26 -2.23 -12.84 -8.17
C GLY A 26 -2.54 -11.43 -8.65
N GLY A 27 -1.53 -10.66 -9.05
CA GLY A 27 -1.68 -9.32 -9.61
C GLY A 27 -2.43 -9.35 -10.93
N THR A 28 -2.11 -10.28 -11.83
CA THR A 28 -2.81 -10.44 -13.11
C THR A 28 -4.27 -10.83 -12.89
N LEU A 29 -4.55 -11.73 -11.93
CA LEU A 29 -5.92 -12.08 -11.55
C LEU A 29 -6.72 -10.83 -11.12
N LEU A 30 -6.15 -10.02 -10.22
CA LEU A 30 -6.82 -8.81 -9.74
C LEU A 30 -6.94 -7.73 -10.82
N LEU A 31 -5.95 -7.61 -11.70
CA LEU A 31 -6.04 -6.71 -12.85
C LEU A 31 -7.20 -7.08 -13.77
N VAL A 32 -7.36 -8.37 -14.11
CA VAL A 32 -8.47 -8.84 -14.95
C VAL A 32 -9.82 -8.57 -14.28
N VAL A 33 -9.92 -8.80 -12.98
CA VAL A 33 -11.15 -8.60 -12.21
C VAL A 33 -11.46 -7.12 -12.05
N GLY A 34 -10.47 -6.27 -11.83
CA GLY A 34 -10.65 -4.83 -11.78
C GLY A 34 -11.03 -4.24 -13.15
N VAL A 35 -10.45 -4.73 -14.26
CA VAL A 35 -10.91 -4.37 -15.61
C VAL A 35 -12.36 -4.78 -15.82
N ARG A 36 -12.73 -5.96 -15.33
CA ARG A 36 -14.13 -6.40 -15.37
C ARG A 36 -15.03 -5.46 -14.57
N ASP A 37 -14.60 -5.04 -13.39
CA ASP A 37 -15.34 -4.13 -12.50
C ASP A 37 -15.53 -2.74 -13.12
N ASP A 38 -14.47 -2.18 -13.73
CA ASP A 38 -14.52 -0.90 -14.46
C ASP A 38 -15.53 -0.93 -15.62
N ILE A 39 -15.73 -2.10 -16.26
CA ILE A 39 -16.70 -2.28 -17.36
C ILE A 39 -18.10 -2.61 -16.80
N ARG A 40 -18.17 -3.49 -15.80
CA ARG A 40 -19.40 -3.96 -15.16
C ARG A 40 -19.15 -4.17 -13.68
N GLN A 41 -19.81 -3.34 -12.88
CA GLN A 41 -19.73 -3.36 -11.42
C GLN A 41 -19.84 -4.79 -10.85
N VAL A 42 -18.79 -5.20 -10.15
CA VAL A 42 -18.62 -6.46 -9.45
C VAL A 42 -18.97 -6.22 -7.97
N PRO A 43 -19.78 -7.10 -7.36
CA PRO A 43 -20.13 -6.95 -5.95
C PRO A 43 -18.88 -6.94 -5.04
N ALA A 44 -18.89 -6.09 -4.01
CA ALA A 44 -17.77 -5.94 -3.07
C ALA A 44 -17.36 -7.26 -2.41
N THR A 45 -18.33 -8.13 -2.08
CA THR A 45 -18.07 -9.46 -1.53
C THR A 45 -17.32 -10.37 -2.49
N VAL A 46 -17.63 -10.31 -3.79
CA VAL A 46 -16.93 -11.07 -4.83
C VAL A 46 -15.50 -10.55 -4.99
N LYS A 47 -15.31 -9.22 -5.01
CA LYS A 47 -13.98 -8.60 -5.04
C LYS A 47 -13.12 -9.08 -3.85
N LEU A 48 -13.69 -9.08 -2.65
CA LEU A 48 -13.01 -9.54 -1.44
C LEU A 48 -12.57 -11.02 -1.54
N VAL A 49 -13.46 -11.91 -1.99
CA VAL A 49 -13.13 -13.33 -2.17
C VAL A 49 -11.98 -13.51 -3.16
N ILE A 50 -11.99 -12.79 -4.28
CA ILE A 50 -10.93 -12.85 -5.29
C ILE A 50 -9.61 -12.31 -4.72
N GLN A 51 -9.62 -11.23 -3.93
CA GLN A 51 -8.43 -10.72 -3.25
C GLN A 51 -7.87 -11.75 -2.25
N ILE A 52 -8.72 -12.48 -1.53
CA ILE A 52 -8.29 -13.58 -0.65
C ILE A 52 -7.67 -14.72 -1.46
N VAL A 53 -8.25 -15.09 -2.60
CA VAL A 53 -7.67 -16.10 -3.51
C VAL A 53 -6.31 -15.64 -4.04
N ALA A 54 -6.19 -14.38 -4.45
CA ALA A 54 -4.91 -13.81 -4.90
C ALA A 54 -3.85 -13.82 -3.78
N ALA A 55 -4.23 -13.51 -2.54
CA ALA A 55 -3.35 -13.63 -1.38
C ALA A 55 -2.93 -15.08 -1.12
N ALA A 56 -3.86 -16.04 -1.25
CA ALA A 56 -3.57 -17.46 -1.08
C ALA A 56 -2.57 -17.99 -2.12
N ILE A 57 -2.62 -17.52 -3.38
CA ILE A 57 -1.63 -17.85 -4.42
C ILE A 57 -0.22 -17.42 -3.97
N VAL A 58 -0.09 -16.22 -3.40
CA VAL A 58 1.20 -15.68 -2.92
C VAL A 58 1.70 -16.45 -1.71
N ILE A 59 0.82 -16.80 -0.78
CA ILE A 59 1.15 -17.62 0.39
C ILE A 59 1.62 -19.01 -0.04
N TRP A 60 0.93 -19.63 -1.01
CA TRP A 60 1.30 -20.94 -1.54
C TRP A 60 2.65 -20.94 -2.26
N ALA A 61 3.02 -19.81 -2.91
CA ALA A 61 4.36 -19.59 -3.45
C ALA A 61 5.45 -19.34 -2.38
N GLY A 62 5.15 -19.65 -1.10
CA GLY A 62 6.11 -19.70 0.00
C GLY A 62 6.41 -18.35 0.65
N LYS A 63 5.51 -17.36 0.54
CA LYS A 63 5.70 -16.03 1.13
C LYS A 63 4.65 -15.73 2.19
N LEU A 64 5.11 -15.60 3.43
CA LEU A 64 4.28 -15.44 4.61
C LEU A 64 4.95 -14.46 5.57
N LEU A 65 4.17 -13.58 6.21
CA LEU A 65 4.67 -12.81 7.35
C LEU A 65 4.95 -13.77 8.51
N THR A 66 6.16 -13.74 9.05
CA THR A 66 6.56 -14.58 10.19
C THR A 66 6.63 -13.72 11.46
N PHE A 67 5.48 -13.28 11.95
CA PHE A 67 5.39 -12.45 13.15
C PHE A 67 5.28 -13.29 14.43
N PHE A 68 4.45 -14.34 14.38
CA PHE A 68 4.23 -15.26 15.48
C PHE A 68 5.18 -16.46 15.38
N PRO A 69 5.65 -17.03 16.53
CA PRO A 69 6.50 -18.21 16.54
C PRO A 69 5.85 -19.41 15.84
N HIS A 70 6.64 -20.25 15.18
CA HIS A 70 6.15 -21.44 14.47
C HIS A 70 5.41 -22.42 15.38
N GLY A 71 4.38 -23.06 14.82
CA GLY A 71 3.44 -23.94 15.51
C GLY A 71 2.02 -23.68 15.04
N LEU A 72 1.11 -24.64 15.24
CA LEU A 72 -0.25 -24.60 14.68
C LEU A 72 -0.96 -23.24 14.83
N TRP A 73 -0.91 -22.66 16.04
CA TRP A 73 -1.51 -21.35 16.31
C TRP A 73 -0.74 -20.20 15.66
N GLY A 74 0.59 -20.18 15.74
CA GLY A 74 1.40 -19.10 15.16
C GLY A 74 1.37 -19.10 13.64
N ASP A 75 1.44 -20.26 13.00
CA ASP A 75 1.34 -20.40 11.55
C ASP A 75 -0.05 -19.97 11.04
N THR A 76 -1.12 -20.33 11.76
CA THR A 76 -2.48 -19.86 11.45
C THR A 76 -2.59 -18.34 11.57
N LEU A 77 -2.08 -17.75 12.65
CA LEU A 77 -2.11 -16.31 12.87
C LEU A 77 -1.27 -15.56 11.82
N ASN A 78 -0.13 -16.10 11.42
CA ASN A 78 0.72 -15.57 10.36
C ASN A 78 0.00 -15.57 9.01
N VAL A 79 -0.74 -16.63 8.67
CA VAL A 79 -1.59 -16.69 7.46
C VAL A 79 -2.68 -15.64 7.51
N LEU A 80 -3.43 -15.56 8.61
CA LEU A 80 -4.50 -14.57 8.77
C LEU A 80 -3.97 -13.13 8.69
N LEU A 81 -2.83 -12.86 9.33
CA LEU A 81 -2.18 -11.55 9.28
C LEU A 81 -1.71 -11.21 7.87
N THR A 82 -1.17 -12.18 7.13
CA THR A 82 -0.72 -11.98 5.74
C THR A 82 -1.89 -11.66 4.82
N VAL A 83 -3.00 -12.41 4.94
CA VAL A 83 -4.22 -12.13 4.17
C VAL A 83 -4.78 -10.75 4.53
N LEU A 84 -4.89 -10.43 5.82
CA LEU A 84 -5.36 -9.13 6.30
C LEU A 84 -4.51 -7.99 5.77
N TRP A 85 -3.18 -8.14 5.77
CA TRP A 85 -2.26 -7.16 5.23
C TRP A 85 -2.45 -6.96 3.73
N ILE A 86 -2.43 -8.05 2.95
CA ILE A 86 -2.55 -7.98 1.48
C ILE A 86 -3.89 -7.36 1.09
N VAL A 87 -4.99 -7.89 1.61
CA VAL A 87 -6.35 -7.42 1.31
C VAL A 87 -6.55 -5.99 1.83
N GLY A 88 -6.09 -5.70 3.04
CA GLY A 88 -6.24 -4.38 3.68
C GLY A 88 -5.52 -3.28 2.91
N ILE A 89 -4.25 -3.47 2.56
CA ILE A 89 -3.47 -2.50 1.78
C ILE A 89 -4.02 -2.39 0.34
N THR A 90 -4.46 -3.51 -0.27
CA THR A 90 -5.09 -3.48 -1.60
C THR A 90 -6.30 -2.56 -1.63
N ASN A 91 -7.21 -2.72 -0.66
CA ASN A 91 -8.39 -1.87 -0.56
C ASN A 91 -8.04 -0.45 -0.12
N ALA A 92 -7.02 -0.26 0.72
CA ALA A 92 -6.56 1.07 1.11
C ALA A 92 -6.12 1.90 -0.11
N ILE A 93 -5.35 1.33 -1.03
CA ILE A 93 -4.97 2.03 -2.28
C ILE A 93 -6.18 2.29 -3.16
N ASN A 94 -7.09 1.33 -3.30
CA ASN A 94 -8.34 1.51 -4.06
C ASN A 94 -9.20 2.66 -3.49
N PHE A 95 -9.35 2.77 -2.17
CA PHE A 95 -10.05 3.90 -1.55
C PHE A 95 -9.36 5.25 -1.75
N PHE A 96 -8.04 5.28 -1.93
CA PHE A 96 -7.29 6.50 -2.22
C PHE A 96 -7.35 6.92 -3.70
N ASP A 97 -7.96 6.11 -4.58
CA ASP A 97 -8.18 6.48 -6.00
C ASP A 97 -9.38 7.43 -6.19
N GLY A 98 -9.81 8.13 -5.12
CA GLY A 98 -10.88 9.13 -5.14
C GLY A 98 -10.46 10.53 -5.61
N MET A 99 -9.15 10.76 -5.84
CA MET A 99 -8.59 12.03 -6.29
C MET A 99 -7.51 11.81 -7.34
N ASP A 100 -7.57 12.60 -8.42
CA ASP A 100 -6.58 12.60 -9.50
C ASP A 100 -5.15 12.64 -8.94
N GLY A 101 -4.32 11.68 -9.34
CA GLY A 101 -2.91 11.56 -8.96
C GLY A 101 -2.64 10.91 -7.60
N LEU A 102 -3.62 10.80 -6.71
CA LEU A 102 -3.39 10.43 -5.30
C LEU A 102 -2.93 8.98 -5.15
N ALA A 103 -3.71 8.00 -5.62
CA ALA A 103 -3.37 6.58 -5.51
C ALA A 103 -2.06 6.25 -6.23
N THR A 104 -1.89 6.73 -7.48
CA THR A 104 -0.67 6.54 -8.26
C THR A 104 0.55 7.16 -7.57
N GLY A 105 0.44 8.40 -7.09
CA GLY A 105 1.56 9.07 -6.44
C GLY A 105 1.96 8.42 -5.12
N LEU A 106 0.97 7.98 -4.32
CA LEU A 106 1.25 7.16 -3.12
C LEU A 106 1.93 5.85 -3.48
N ALA A 107 1.47 5.16 -4.53
CA ALA A 107 2.08 3.92 -4.99
C ALA A 107 3.54 4.14 -5.41
N ILE A 108 3.85 5.23 -6.11
CA ILE A 108 5.22 5.62 -6.48
C ILE A 108 6.08 5.85 -5.22
N ILE A 109 5.58 6.62 -4.25
CA ILE A 109 6.32 6.94 -3.02
C ILE A 109 6.62 5.66 -2.23
N ILE A 110 5.61 4.80 -2.04
CA ILE A 110 5.73 3.52 -1.35
C ILE A 110 6.73 2.62 -2.09
N ALA A 111 6.57 2.45 -3.40
CA ALA A 111 7.48 1.66 -4.22
C ALA A 111 8.92 2.18 -4.12
N PHE A 112 9.12 3.50 -4.18
CA PHE A 112 10.44 4.12 -4.07
C PHE A 112 11.12 3.76 -2.75
N PHE A 113 10.44 3.91 -1.61
CA PHE A 113 11.02 3.58 -0.31
C PHE A 113 11.23 2.07 -0.13
N LEU A 114 10.29 1.23 -0.54
CA LEU A 114 10.48 -0.23 -0.54
C LEU A 114 11.69 -0.61 -1.40
N GLY A 115 11.86 0.00 -2.57
CA GLY A 115 12.98 -0.24 -3.47
C GLY A 115 14.33 0.12 -2.83
N ILE A 116 14.42 1.28 -2.15
CA ILE A 116 15.63 1.67 -1.40
C ILE A 116 15.98 0.60 -0.37
N VAL A 117 15.03 0.22 0.49
CA VAL A 117 15.30 -0.76 1.56
C VAL A 117 15.62 -2.13 0.97
N ALA A 118 14.97 -2.52 -0.13
CA ALA A 118 15.24 -3.78 -0.82
C ALA A 118 16.67 -3.88 -1.32
N PHE A 119 17.20 -2.85 -1.97
CA PHE A 119 18.59 -2.84 -2.41
C PHE A 119 19.56 -2.83 -1.23
N GLN A 120 19.24 -2.08 -0.16
CA GLN A 120 20.04 -2.04 1.06
C GLN A 120 20.11 -3.36 1.83
N THR A 121 19.10 -4.22 1.67
CA THR A 121 18.99 -5.55 2.30
C THR A 121 19.35 -6.69 1.34
N ASN A 122 20.03 -6.39 0.23
CA ASN A 122 20.46 -7.35 -0.79
C ASN A 122 19.32 -8.18 -1.40
N GLN A 123 18.17 -7.54 -1.63
CA GLN A 123 16.99 -8.13 -2.29
C GLN A 123 16.73 -7.48 -3.66
N PRO A 124 17.65 -7.64 -4.64
CA PRO A 124 17.56 -6.92 -5.92
C PRO A 124 16.31 -7.29 -6.73
N SER A 125 15.81 -8.54 -6.61
CA SER A 125 14.55 -8.94 -7.27
C SER A 125 13.37 -8.06 -6.87
N LEU A 126 13.26 -7.74 -5.58
CA LEU A 126 12.22 -6.87 -5.03
C LEU A 126 12.48 -5.41 -5.43
N GLY A 127 13.72 -4.97 -5.34
CA GLY A 127 14.14 -3.63 -5.73
C GLY A 127 13.82 -3.30 -7.19
N TRP A 128 14.08 -4.22 -8.12
CA TRP A 128 13.78 -4.00 -9.55
C TRP A 128 12.29 -3.94 -9.86
N VAL A 129 11.45 -4.73 -9.18
CA VAL A 129 9.99 -4.63 -9.32
C VAL A 129 9.49 -3.30 -8.77
N ALA A 130 10.03 -2.85 -7.64
CA ALA A 130 9.72 -1.54 -7.09
C ALA A 130 10.11 -0.40 -8.06
N VAL A 131 11.30 -0.47 -8.67
CA VAL A 131 11.73 0.48 -9.72
C VAL A 131 10.79 0.44 -10.94
N ALA A 132 10.34 -0.74 -11.36
CA ALA A 132 9.38 -0.86 -12.46
C ALA A 132 8.04 -0.20 -12.13
N LEU A 133 7.53 -0.35 -10.90
CA LEU A 133 6.32 0.32 -10.43
C LEU A 133 6.50 1.84 -10.38
N VAL A 134 7.65 2.34 -9.89
CA VAL A 134 7.99 3.77 -9.93
C VAL A 134 8.00 4.29 -11.36
N GLY A 135 8.67 3.58 -12.29
CA GLY A 135 8.75 3.97 -13.69
C GLY A 135 7.39 3.99 -14.39
N ALA A 136 6.58 2.94 -14.20
CA ALA A 136 5.23 2.87 -14.74
C ALA A 136 4.33 3.97 -14.17
N GLY A 137 4.39 4.19 -12.86
CA GLY A 137 3.66 5.26 -12.19
C GLY A 137 4.06 6.64 -12.69
N LEU A 138 5.36 6.94 -12.80
CA LEU A 138 5.86 8.22 -13.32
C LEU A 138 5.50 8.44 -14.79
N GLY A 139 5.42 7.37 -15.60
CA GLY A 139 4.93 7.45 -16.97
C GLY A 139 3.43 7.73 -17.05
N PHE A 140 2.64 7.22 -16.11
CA PHE A 140 1.19 7.43 -16.03
C PHE A 140 0.79 8.76 -15.39
N LEU A 141 1.53 9.21 -14.37
CA LEU A 141 1.16 10.33 -13.50
C LEU A 141 0.87 11.64 -14.25
N PRO A 142 1.58 12.04 -15.32
CA PRO A 142 1.26 13.26 -16.08
C PRO A 142 -0.13 13.24 -16.75
N TYR A 143 -0.65 12.06 -17.06
CA TYR A 143 -1.98 11.88 -17.66
C TYR A 143 -3.09 11.87 -16.62
N ASN A 144 -2.75 11.51 -15.38
CA ASN A 144 -3.67 11.37 -14.26
C ASN A 144 -3.68 12.62 -13.35
N PHE A 145 -2.52 13.04 -12.83
CA PHE A 145 -2.40 14.22 -11.97
C PHE A 145 -2.29 15.52 -12.80
N ARG A 146 -3.40 16.23 -12.96
CA ARG A 146 -3.45 17.49 -13.71
C ARG A 146 -4.02 18.62 -12.83
N PRO A 147 -3.19 19.42 -12.14
CA PRO A 147 -3.68 20.43 -11.19
C PRO A 147 -4.61 21.51 -11.78
N LYS A 148 -4.55 21.73 -13.10
CA LYS A 148 -5.27 22.79 -13.81
C LYS A 148 -6.30 22.27 -14.83
N ALA A 149 -6.49 20.96 -14.92
CA ALA A 149 -7.40 20.32 -15.88
C ALA A 149 -7.82 18.95 -15.36
N SER A 150 -8.93 18.38 -15.85
CA SER A 150 -9.32 17.03 -15.44
C SER A 150 -8.31 15.97 -15.91
N ALA A 151 -8.15 14.87 -15.17
CA ALA A 151 -7.39 13.70 -15.63
C ALA A 151 -7.81 13.28 -17.05
N THR A 152 -6.81 12.97 -17.88
CA THR A 152 -7.07 12.41 -19.23
C THR A 152 -7.28 10.91 -19.20
N ILE A 153 -6.64 10.24 -18.24
CA ILE A 153 -6.75 8.80 -18.03
C ILE A 153 -6.91 8.58 -16.52
N PHE A 154 -7.95 7.84 -16.15
CA PHE A 154 -8.22 7.43 -14.78
C PHE A 154 -7.51 6.10 -14.49
N LEU A 155 -7.12 5.88 -13.24
CA LEU A 155 -6.45 4.65 -12.82
C LEU A 155 -7.44 3.47 -12.77
N GLY A 156 -8.64 3.72 -12.25
CA GLY A 156 -9.74 2.76 -12.19
C GLY A 156 -9.52 1.69 -11.12
N ASP A 157 -10.52 0.83 -10.95
CA ASP A 157 -10.44 -0.29 -10.01
C ASP A 157 -9.40 -1.31 -10.50
N ALA A 158 -9.19 -1.45 -11.81
CA ALA A 158 -8.11 -2.24 -12.39
C ALA A 158 -6.72 -1.82 -11.88
N GLY A 159 -6.36 -0.55 -12.07
CA GLY A 159 -5.03 -0.05 -11.73
C GLY A 159 -4.80 0.03 -10.22
N SER A 160 -5.78 0.54 -9.48
CA SER A 160 -5.64 0.77 -8.04
C SER A 160 -5.56 -0.54 -7.24
N THR A 161 -6.38 -1.54 -7.57
CA THR A 161 -6.30 -2.87 -6.92
C THR A 161 -5.01 -3.61 -7.30
N PHE A 162 -4.57 -3.54 -8.55
CA PHE A 162 -3.30 -4.12 -8.98
C PHE A 162 -2.10 -3.51 -8.25
N LEU A 163 -2.03 -2.17 -8.18
CA LEU A 163 -0.96 -1.46 -7.48
C LEU A 163 -0.98 -1.78 -5.98
N GLY A 164 -2.15 -1.70 -5.34
CA GLY A 164 -2.34 -2.05 -3.94
C GLY A 164 -1.87 -3.45 -3.60
N PHE A 165 -2.31 -4.44 -4.37
CA PHE A 165 -1.93 -5.83 -4.18
C PHE A 165 -0.42 -6.04 -4.36
N THR A 166 0.14 -5.51 -5.46
CA THR A 166 1.55 -5.72 -5.77
C THR A 166 2.42 -5.13 -4.67
N LEU A 167 2.15 -3.90 -4.23
CA LEU A 167 2.90 -3.24 -3.15
C LEU A 167 2.76 -3.99 -1.83
N ALA A 168 1.56 -4.45 -1.48
CA ALA A 168 1.33 -5.24 -0.27
C ALA A 168 2.14 -6.55 -0.31
N CYS A 169 2.20 -7.21 -1.47
CA CYS A 169 2.98 -8.43 -1.64
C CYS A 169 4.49 -8.18 -1.58
N LEU A 170 4.98 -7.06 -2.14
CA LEU A 170 6.39 -6.68 -1.96
C LEU A 170 6.68 -6.51 -0.47
N ALA A 171 5.84 -5.78 0.27
CA ALA A 171 5.95 -5.61 1.73
C ALA A 171 6.01 -6.94 2.51
N VAL A 172 5.19 -7.93 2.14
CA VAL A 172 5.19 -9.27 2.75
C VAL A 172 6.46 -10.06 2.42
N LYS A 173 6.94 -9.95 1.18
CA LYS A 173 8.09 -10.73 0.68
C LYS A 173 9.43 -10.21 1.19
N GLY A 174 9.55 -8.91 1.42
CA GLY A 174 10.81 -8.30 1.77
C GLY A 174 11.24 -8.55 3.21
N ASN A 175 12.54 -8.75 3.40
CA ASN A 175 13.18 -8.65 4.70
C ASN A 175 13.60 -7.20 4.94
N TRP A 176 13.04 -6.51 5.94
CA TRP A 176 13.23 -5.06 6.08
C TRP A 176 14.29 -4.63 7.10
N ALA A 177 14.83 -5.59 7.87
CA ALA A 177 15.93 -5.35 8.79
C ALA A 177 16.83 -6.57 8.95
N ASP A 178 18.11 -6.31 9.26
CA ASP A 178 19.07 -7.35 9.59
C ASP A 178 18.93 -7.69 11.08
N GLN A 179 18.48 -8.92 11.37
CA GLN A 179 18.45 -9.51 12.73
C GLN A 179 17.61 -8.79 13.80
N ASN A 180 16.89 -7.71 13.46
CA ASN A 180 15.99 -7.00 14.38
C ASN A 180 14.52 -7.13 13.95
N PRO A 181 13.74 -8.03 14.60
CA PRO A 181 12.33 -8.26 14.25
C PRO A 181 11.45 -7.01 14.38
N ILE A 182 11.71 -6.16 15.37
CA ILE A 182 10.91 -4.95 15.61
C ILE A 182 11.06 -3.97 14.45
N VAL A 183 12.30 -3.72 14.02
CA VAL A 183 12.60 -2.85 12.88
C VAL A 183 12.04 -3.45 11.60
N SER A 184 12.19 -4.76 11.40
CA SER A 184 11.69 -5.45 10.20
C SER A 184 10.18 -5.28 10.02
N VAL A 185 9.41 -5.30 11.11
CA VAL A 185 7.95 -5.09 11.08
C VAL A 185 7.60 -3.60 10.99
N SER A 186 8.37 -2.74 11.65
CA SER A 186 8.08 -1.31 11.72
C SER A 186 8.35 -0.58 10.40
N THR A 187 9.36 -0.98 9.62
CA THR A 187 9.68 -0.35 8.34
C THR A 187 8.52 -0.36 7.33
N PRO A 188 7.90 -1.49 6.98
CA PRO A 188 6.74 -1.48 6.09
C PRO A 188 5.54 -0.77 6.72
N ILE A 189 5.32 -0.87 8.04
CA ILE A 189 4.24 -0.12 8.70
C ILE A 189 4.42 1.39 8.53
N LEU A 190 5.65 1.91 8.66
CA LEU A 190 5.95 3.32 8.44
C LEU A 190 5.80 3.72 6.97
N ILE A 191 6.32 2.93 6.04
CA ILE A 191 6.23 3.23 4.61
C ILE A 191 4.76 3.28 4.14
N PHE A 192 3.91 2.37 4.63
CA PHE A 192 2.46 2.35 4.36
C PHE A 192 1.64 3.18 5.36
N GLY A 193 2.29 3.95 6.23
CA GLY A 193 1.69 4.48 7.45
C GLY A 193 0.48 5.38 7.20
N VAL A 194 0.47 6.13 6.10
CA VAL A 194 -0.70 6.95 5.72
C VAL A 194 -1.93 6.08 5.38
N LEU A 195 -1.74 5.01 4.61
CA LEU A 195 -2.81 4.09 4.23
C LEU A 195 -3.35 3.33 5.44
N ILE A 196 -2.44 2.87 6.30
CA ILE A 196 -2.78 2.16 7.54
C ILE A 196 -3.53 3.10 8.49
N TYR A 197 -3.03 4.32 8.69
CA TYR A 197 -3.68 5.34 9.51
C TYR A 197 -5.11 5.58 9.04
N ASP A 198 -5.31 5.85 7.76
CA ASP A 198 -6.65 6.16 7.26
C ASP A 198 -7.61 4.98 7.37
N MET A 199 -7.17 3.76 7.02
CA MET A 199 -7.99 2.56 7.16
C MET A 199 -8.40 2.30 8.61
N VAL A 200 -7.47 2.45 9.56
CA VAL A 200 -7.77 2.27 10.99
C VAL A 200 -8.72 3.38 11.46
N HIS A 201 -8.41 4.64 11.16
CA HIS A 201 -9.19 5.78 11.62
C HIS A 201 -10.62 5.75 11.08
N THR A 202 -10.80 5.55 9.77
CA THR A 202 -12.12 5.42 9.14
C THR A 202 -12.91 4.25 9.70
N SER A 203 -12.28 3.09 9.90
CA SER A 203 -12.94 1.92 10.47
C SER A 203 -13.43 2.18 11.90
N VAL A 204 -12.57 2.77 12.74
CA VAL A 204 -12.91 3.14 14.11
C VAL A 204 -14.06 4.14 14.13
N ASP A 205 -14.02 5.17 13.30
CA ASP A 205 -15.10 6.17 13.24
C ASP A 205 -16.43 5.56 12.77
N ARG A 206 -16.40 4.70 11.74
CA ARG A 206 -17.61 4.06 11.22
C ARG A 206 -18.29 3.22 12.30
N ILE A 207 -17.50 2.48 13.09
CA ILE A 207 -18.00 1.64 14.19
C ILE A 207 -18.47 2.51 15.36
N TYR A 208 -17.65 3.47 15.80
CA TYR A 208 -17.95 4.33 16.95
C TYR A 208 -19.20 5.20 16.73
N LEU A 209 -19.39 5.70 15.52
CA LEU A 209 -20.58 6.47 15.14
C LEU A 209 -21.79 5.59 14.80
N GLY A 210 -21.66 4.26 14.89
CA GLY A 210 -22.73 3.30 14.61
C GLY A 210 -23.19 3.27 13.15
N LYS A 211 -22.35 3.74 12.21
CA LYS A 211 -22.63 3.75 10.77
C LYS A 211 -22.60 2.36 10.15
N VAL A 212 -21.85 1.45 10.77
CA VAL A 212 -21.73 0.05 10.36
C VAL A 212 -21.87 -0.82 11.61
N ARG A 213 -22.69 -1.86 11.53
CA ARG A 213 -22.96 -2.81 12.63
C ARG A 213 -22.63 -4.24 12.25
N THR A 214 -22.61 -4.53 10.95
CA THR A 214 -22.27 -5.86 10.42
C THR A 214 -21.09 -5.79 9.46
N VAL A 215 -20.42 -6.93 9.25
CA VAL A 215 -19.32 -7.04 8.27
C VAL A 215 -19.81 -6.72 6.85
N LYS A 216 -21.04 -7.14 6.51
CA LYS A 216 -21.62 -6.83 5.21
C LYS A 216 -21.82 -5.33 5.02
N GLU A 217 -22.40 -4.65 6.00
CA GLU A 217 -22.55 -3.18 5.98
C GLU A 217 -21.19 -2.48 5.88
N TYR A 218 -20.17 -2.97 6.60
CA TYR A 218 -18.82 -2.41 6.51
C TYR A 218 -18.23 -2.52 5.10
N LEU A 219 -18.40 -3.66 4.43
CA LEU A 219 -17.88 -3.91 3.08
C LEU A 219 -18.65 -3.16 1.98
N GLU A 220 -19.94 -2.95 2.17
CA GLU A 220 -20.81 -2.25 1.21
C GLU A 220 -20.88 -0.74 1.47
N TYR A 221 -20.30 -0.25 2.56
CA TYR A 221 -20.35 1.16 2.93
C TYR A 221 -19.56 2.02 1.95
N VAL A 222 -20.26 2.95 1.29
CA VAL A 222 -19.66 3.96 0.41
C VAL A 222 -19.79 5.33 1.08
N GLY A 223 -18.66 5.97 1.38
CA GLY A 223 -18.66 7.27 2.04
C GLY A 223 -17.45 8.14 1.71
N LYS A 224 -17.64 9.46 1.82
CA LYS A 224 -16.57 10.47 1.70
C LYS A 224 -15.90 10.74 3.04
N ASP A 225 -15.61 9.68 3.77
CA ASP A 225 -15.07 9.77 5.12
C ASP A 225 -13.58 9.53 5.19
N HIS A 226 -12.90 9.09 4.13
CA HIS A 226 -11.44 8.93 4.07
C HIS A 226 -10.65 10.23 4.22
N MET A 227 -9.38 10.12 4.62
CA MET A 227 -8.48 11.22 4.99
C MET A 227 -8.42 12.29 3.92
N HIS A 228 -8.35 11.90 2.65
CA HIS A 228 -8.28 12.84 1.54
C HIS A 228 -9.55 13.71 1.43
N HIS A 229 -10.75 13.16 1.65
CA HIS A 229 -11.97 13.97 1.71
C HIS A 229 -12.10 14.82 2.99
N ARG A 230 -11.52 14.38 4.11
CA ARG A 230 -11.50 15.16 5.35
C ARG A 230 -10.54 16.35 5.23
N LEU A 231 -9.34 16.13 4.70
CA LEU A 231 -8.35 17.18 4.45
C LEU A 231 -8.81 18.14 3.35
N GLU A 232 -9.45 17.64 2.27
CA GLU A 232 -10.04 18.49 1.22
C GLU A 232 -11.03 19.50 1.81
N ARG A 233 -11.86 19.11 2.78
CA ARG A 233 -12.79 20.02 3.45
C ARG A 233 -12.11 21.09 4.29
N VAL A 234 -10.98 20.77 4.92
CA VAL A 234 -10.21 21.72 5.73
C VAL A 234 -9.43 22.71 4.86
N LEU A 235 -8.79 22.19 3.81
CA LEU A 235 -7.88 22.94 2.95
C LEU A 235 -8.61 23.69 1.83
N GLY A 236 -9.80 23.23 1.44
CA GLY A 236 -10.57 23.81 0.33
C GLY A 236 -9.97 23.53 -1.05
N SER A 237 -8.90 22.72 -1.13
CA SER A 237 -8.16 22.44 -2.37
C SER A 237 -7.77 20.97 -2.49
N ARG A 238 -8.18 20.36 -3.60
CA ARG A 238 -7.83 18.97 -3.94
C ARG A 238 -6.33 18.80 -4.13
N THR A 239 -5.73 19.71 -4.90
CA THR A 239 -4.31 19.67 -5.21
C THR A 239 -3.45 19.80 -3.96
N GLU A 240 -3.79 20.74 -3.07
CA GLU A 240 -3.07 20.90 -1.79
C GLU A 240 -3.21 19.67 -0.90
N THR A 241 -4.40 19.06 -0.88
CA THR A 241 -4.64 17.82 -0.15
C THR A 241 -3.73 16.69 -0.64
N VAL A 242 -3.63 16.48 -1.96
CA VAL A 242 -2.75 15.46 -2.54
C VAL A 242 -1.29 15.72 -2.14
N PHE A 243 -0.82 16.97 -2.24
CA PHE A 243 0.55 17.32 -1.86
C PHE A 243 0.83 17.09 -0.37
N ILE A 244 -0.09 17.48 0.52
CA ILE A 244 0.05 17.23 1.96
C ILE A 244 0.14 15.73 2.23
N ILE A 245 -0.70 14.93 1.59
CA ILE A 245 -0.68 13.47 1.75
C ILE A 245 0.64 12.87 1.24
N PHE A 246 1.19 13.38 0.13
CA PHE A 246 2.52 12.97 -0.34
C PHE A 246 3.62 13.35 0.64
N LEU A 247 3.60 14.57 1.18
CA LEU A 247 4.59 15.02 2.17
C LEU A 247 4.54 14.15 3.44
N LEU A 248 3.33 13.81 3.92
CA LEU A 248 3.15 12.89 5.05
C LEU A 248 3.73 11.51 4.74
N SER A 249 3.45 10.97 3.55
CA SER A 249 3.95 9.67 3.12
C SER A 249 5.47 9.66 2.95
N ILE A 250 6.05 10.75 2.43
CA ILE A 250 7.50 10.92 2.32
C ILE A 250 8.15 11.00 3.70
N ALA A 251 7.57 11.76 4.63
CA ALA A 251 8.08 11.88 5.99
C ALA A 251 8.10 10.52 6.72
N LEU A 252 7.02 9.73 6.60
CA LEU A 252 6.95 8.40 7.19
C LEU A 252 7.86 7.38 6.46
N GLY A 253 7.94 7.45 5.13
CA GLY A 253 8.84 6.60 4.34
C GLY A 253 10.32 6.85 4.67
N LEU A 254 10.73 8.11 4.83
CA LEU A 254 12.06 8.48 5.31
C LEU A 254 12.33 7.90 6.70
N ALA A 255 11.37 7.99 7.62
CA ALA A 255 11.50 7.37 8.93
C ALA A 255 11.69 5.85 8.82
N GLY A 256 10.95 5.18 7.93
CA GLY A 256 11.10 3.75 7.67
C GLY A 256 12.48 3.34 7.16
N VAL A 257 13.10 4.14 6.29
CA VAL A 257 14.48 3.91 5.80
C VAL A 257 15.51 4.16 6.89
N VAL A 258 15.41 5.27 7.61
CA VAL A 258 16.39 5.65 8.65
C VAL A 258 16.35 4.69 9.84
N LEU A 259 15.16 4.16 10.18
CA LEU A 259 14.97 3.22 11.28
C LEU A 259 15.87 1.99 11.19
N ARG A 260 16.23 1.55 9.97
CA ARG A 260 17.09 0.37 9.77
C ARG A 260 18.48 0.54 10.39
N SER A 261 19.08 1.72 10.22
CA SER A 261 20.41 2.05 10.75
C SER A 261 20.32 2.82 12.07
N ALA A 262 19.12 3.02 12.60
CA ALA A 262 18.89 3.81 13.79
C ALA A 262 19.40 3.09 15.04
N ARG A 263 20.06 3.84 15.92
CA ARG A 263 20.24 3.41 17.31
C ARG A 263 18.88 3.46 18.01
N ALA A 264 18.74 2.80 19.16
CA ALA A 264 17.47 2.77 19.91
C ALA A 264 16.91 4.17 20.20
N VAL A 265 17.78 5.15 20.46
CA VAL A 265 17.40 6.56 20.69
C VAL A 265 16.86 7.21 19.40
N ASP A 266 17.52 6.99 18.27
CA ASP A 266 17.09 7.53 16.98
C ASP A 266 15.73 6.90 16.58
N ALA A 267 15.55 5.60 16.83
CA ALA A 267 14.28 4.89 16.62
C ALA A 267 13.14 5.48 17.48
N LEU A 268 13.40 5.80 18.74
CA LEU A 268 12.42 6.44 19.62
C LEU A 268 12.00 7.82 19.08
N PHE A 269 12.95 8.64 18.62
CA PHE A 269 12.63 9.94 18.02
C PHE A 269 11.80 9.81 16.74
N LEU A 270 12.11 8.84 15.88
CA LEU A 270 11.34 8.57 14.66
C LEU A 270 9.91 8.13 14.97
N LEU A 271 9.73 7.26 15.96
CA LEU A 271 8.39 6.83 16.41
C LEU A 271 7.61 7.98 17.04
N LEU A 272 8.28 8.84 17.83
CA LEU A 272 7.67 10.04 18.40
C LEU A 272 7.26 11.02 17.29
N GLN A 273 8.11 11.24 16.28
CA GLN A 273 7.79 12.06 15.11
C GLN A 273 6.55 11.52 14.38
N ALA A 274 6.52 10.22 14.06
CA ALA A 274 5.38 9.59 13.40
C ALA A 274 4.09 9.77 14.21
N THR A 275 4.18 9.62 15.54
CA THR A 275 3.06 9.83 16.46
C THR A 275 2.58 11.28 16.44
N ILE A 276 3.49 12.26 16.49
CA ILE A 276 3.15 13.69 16.42
C ILE A 276 2.45 14.00 15.09
N ILE A 277 2.97 13.49 13.98
CA ILE A 277 2.36 13.66 12.66
C ILE A 277 0.91 13.14 12.66
N VAL A 278 0.70 11.91 13.14
CA VAL A 278 -0.64 11.30 13.23
C VAL A 278 -1.58 12.14 14.11
N VAL A 279 -1.10 12.63 15.25
CA VAL A 279 -1.89 13.48 16.16
C VAL A 279 -2.26 14.80 15.50
N VAL A 280 -1.31 15.47 14.84
CA VAL A 280 -1.57 16.74 14.13
C VAL A 280 -2.61 16.52 13.02
N VAL A 281 -2.45 15.48 12.20
CA VAL A 281 -3.42 15.14 11.15
C VAL A 281 -4.79 14.85 11.77
N SER A 282 -4.86 14.05 12.83
CA SER A 282 -6.12 13.76 13.54
C SER A 282 -6.82 15.03 14.05
N ILE A 283 -6.05 16.00 14.58
CA ILE A 283 -6.59 17.28 15.06
C ILE A 283 -7.14 18.10 13.89
N LEU A 284 -6.41 18.18 12.78
CA LEU A 284 -6.85 18.90 11.58
C LEU A 284 -8.14 18.28 11.02
N GLU A 285 -8.19 16.95 10.91
CA GLU A 285 -9.36 16.22 10.42
C GLU A 285 -10.60 16.40 11.32
N ARG A 286 -10.42 16.48 12.64
CA ARG A 286 -11.53 16.77 13.57
C ARG A 286 -12.13 18.15 13.32
N ARG A 287 -11.31 19.17 13.01
CA ARG A 287 -11.81 20.50 12.66
C ARG A 287 -12.58 20.51 11.34
N GLY A 288 -12.19 19.66 10.39
CA GLY A 288 -12.93 19.46 9.13
C GLY A 288 -14.27 18.74 9.26
N ARG A 289 -14.60 18.18 10.42
CA ARG A 289 -15.95 17.60 10.69
C ARG A 289 -16.97 18.63 11.15
N SER A 290 -16.52 19.75 11.71
CA SER A 290 -17.37 20.81 12.29
C SER A 290 -17.77 21.91 11.30
N THR A 291 -17.27 21.85 10.07
CA THR A 291 -17.61 22.70 8.92
C THR A 291 -18.32 21.86 7.86
#